data_AF-A0A4R6IFG5-F1
#
_entry.id   AF-A0A4R6IFG5-F1
#
_cell.length_a   1.000
_cell.length_b   1.000
_cell.length_c   1.000
_cell.angle_alpha   90.00
_cell.angle_beta   90.00
_cell.angle_gamma   90.00
#
_symmetry.space_group_name_H-M   'P 1'
#
loop_
_entity.id
_entity.type
_entity.pdbx_description
1 polymer ?
#
loop_
_entity_poly.entity_id
_entity_poly.type
_entity_poly.pdbx_seq_one_letter_code
_entity_poly.pdbx_strand_id
1 'polypeptide(L)'
;MSEQNLENNYSNLRIKKTYSYTASKYYGFTFLIFAIASAILVLGVYLFTYFNVANRIVMASDISVLSIIFFVPLILLFIFSFFRHKMPPKVFIPISIFLMLVISFWISTIVSLLIIYTSIDLNNIILIFFIPVAFMLLAGVTAWIPGLKISKAYNLLLIGTIAVFVTLIVGYFVTSNWVNTAILTLMTIVYFLMSVIEMYVLKKRAKYVSQIGGRMPLGELLLISFDSAFNLFYIYAMLVYYAALLFGKR
;
A
#
# COMPACT_ATOMS: atom_id res chain seq x y z
N MET A 1 -10.56 -6.90 -58.36
CA MET A 1 -10.73 -6.91 -56.89
C MET A 1 -11.26 -5.53 -56.53
N SER A 2 -12.55 -5.41 -56.19
CA SER A 2 -13.24 -4.11 -56.10
C SER A 2 -12.73 -3.28 -54.91
N GLU A 3 -12.68 -1.96 -55.07
CA GLU A 3 -12.30 -1.00 -54.01
C GLU A 3 -13.17 -1.14 -52.75
N GLN A 4 -14.43 -1.59 -52.90
CA GLN A 4 -15.32 -1.94 -51.80
C GLN A 4 -14.80 -3.09 -50.90
N ASN A 5 -14.00 -4.01 -51.43
CA ASN A 5 -13.37 -5.08 -50.64
C ASN A 5 -12.10 -4.62 -49.90
N LEU A 6 -11.49 -3.51 -50.31
CA LEU A 6 -10.41 -2.86 -49.57
C LEU A 6 -10.98 -2.02 -48.41
N GLU A 7 -12.04 -1.24 -48.64
CA GLU A 7 -12.71 -0.47 -47.57
C GLU A 7 -13.30 -1.35 -46.47
N ASN A 8 -13.87 -2.52 -46.81
CA ASN A 8 -14.37 -3.47 -45.81
C ASN A 8 -13.27 -4.18 -45.01
N ASN A 9 -12.03 -4.22 -45.52
CA ASN A 9 -10.88 -4.76 -44.78
C ASN A 9 -10.24 -3.71 -43.87
N TYR A 10 -10.27 -2.43 -44.24
CA TYR A 10 -9.74 -1.35 -43.38
C TYR A 10 -10.70 -0.95 -42.24
N SER A 11 -12.01 -1.08 -42.42
CA SER A 11 -12.99 -0.83 -41.34
C SER A 11 -12.99 -1.91 -40.25
N ASN A 12 -12.57 -3.14 -40.57
CA ASN A 12 -12.41 -4.24 -39.62
C ASN A 12 -11.05 -4.28 -38.90
N LEU A 13 -10.07 -3.49 -39.34
CA LEU A 13 -8.75 -3.42 -38.70
C LEU A 13 -8.67 -2.23 -37.73
N ARG A 14 -9.05 -2.52 -36.47
CA ARG A 14 -8.73 -1.76 -35.24
C ARG A 14 -9.54 -0.49 -34.96
N ILE A 15 -10.84 -0.65 -34.72
CA ILE A 15 -11.40 0.02 -33.52
C ILE A 15 -10.96 -0.79 -32.31
N LYS A 16 -9.68 -0.63 -31.92
CA LYS A 16 -9.18 -1.11 -30.64
C LYS A 16 -9.91 -0.29 -29.59
N LYS A 17 -11.00 -0.83 -29.00
CA LYS A 17 -11.85 -0.20 -27.97
C LYS A 17 -10.99 0.72 -27.09
N THR A 18 -11.03 2.01 -27.38
CA THR A 18 -10.25 3.02 -26.70
C THR A 18 -11.06 3.36 -25.47
N TYR A 19 -10.89 2.57 -24.42
CA TYR A 19 -11.60 2.79 -23.17
C TYR A 19 -11.19 4.17 -22.64
N SER A 20 -12.16 5.07 -22.50
CA SER A 20 -11.99 6.32 -21.79
C SER A 20 -11.67 6.01 -20.32
N TYR A 21 -10.37 5.97 -20.01
CA TYR A 21 -9.88 5.87 -18.64
C TYR A 21 -9.72 7.28 -18.08
N THR A 22 -10.51 7.56 -17.05
CA THR A 22 -10.53 8.83 -16.34
C THR A 22 -9.62 8.75 -15.11
N ALA A 23 -9.23 9.90 -14.55
CA ALA A 23 -8.55 9.98 -13.26
C ALA A 23 -9.26 9.17 -12.16
N SER A 24 -10.59 9.06 -12.23
CA SER A 24 -11.42 8.25 -11.34
C SER A 24 -11.00 6.78 -11.30
N LYS A 25 -10.77 6.17 -12.48
CA LYS A 25 -10.37 4.77 -12.58
C LYS A 25 -8.95 4.54 -12.06
N TYR A 26 -8.03 5.49 -12.29
CA TYR A 26 -6.68 5.43 -11.72
C TYR A 26 -6.71 5.42 -10.18
N TYR A 27 -7.47 6.33 -9.56
CA TYR A 27 -7.67 6.32 -8.12
C TYR A 27 -8.32 5.03 -7.65
N GLY A 28 -9.35 4.56 -8.36
CA GLY A 28 -10.04 3.32 -8.05
C GLY A 28 -9.10 2.11 -8.02
N PHE A 29 -8.31 1.89 -9.07
CA PHE A 29 -7.32 0.81 -9.10
C PHE A 29 -6.27 0.95 -8.00
N THR A 30 -5.70 2.15 -7.84
CA THR A 30 -4.64 2.38 -6.86
C THR A 30 -5.12 2.10 -5.43
N PHE A 31 -6.28 2.65 -5.05
CA PHE A 31 -6.81 2.49 -3.71
C PHE A 31 -7.31 1.06 -3.43
N LEU A 32 -7.87 0.36 -4.43
CA LEU A 32 -8.22 -1.06 -4.28
C LEU A 32 -6.99 -1.93 -4.06
N ILE A 33 -5.94 -1.78 -4.89
CA ILE A 33 -4.72 -2.57 -4.74
C ILE A 33 -4.07 -2.31 -3.38
N PHE A 34 -3.95 -1.02 -3.00
CA PHE A 34 -3.48 -0.63 -1.68
C PHE A 34 -4.31 -1.27 -0.57
N ALA A 35 -5.65 -1.15 -0.62
CA ALA A 35 -6.52 -1.63 0.43
C ALA A 35 -6.46 -3.15 0.58
N ILE A 36 -6.41 -3.90 -0.53
CA ILE A 36 -6.27 -5.36 -0.52
C ILE A 36 -4.93 -5.75 0.12
N ALA A 37 -3.82 -5.14 -0.30
CA ALA A 37 -2.51 -5.45 0.26
C ALA A 37 -2.43 -5.12 1.75
N SER A 38 -2.95 -3.95 2.15
CA SER A 38 -3.01 -3.53 3.55
C SER A 38 -3.94 -4.41 4.40
N ALA A 39 -5.06 -4.88 3.83
CA ALA A 39 -5.95 -5.83 4.52
C ALA A 39 -5.25 -7.18 4.76
N ILE A 40 -4.50 -7.68 3.77
CA ILE A 40 -3.70 -8.90 3.92
C ILE A 40 -2.67 -8.73 5.04
N LEU A 41 -2.00 -7.58 5.11
CA LEU A 41 -1.06 -7.27 6.19
C LEU A 41 -1.75 -7.26 7.56
N VAL A 42 -2.86 -6.53 7.73
CA VAL A 42 -3.55 -6.43 9.03
C VAL A 42 -4.14 -7.78 9.46
N LEU A 43 -4.74 -8.54 8.52
CA LEU A 43 -5.19 -9.90 8.78
C LEU A 43 -4.02 -10.84 9.11
N GLY A 44 -2.89 -10.68 8.45
CA GLY A 44 -1.65 -11.40 8.74
C GLY A 44 -1.20 -11.17 10.18
N VAL A 45 -1.15 -9.92 10.65
CA VAL A 45 -0.86 -9.57 12.05
C VAL A 45 -1.82 -10.29 12.99
N TYR A 46 -3.13 -10.15 12.77
CA TYR A 46 -4.15 -10.79 13.62
C TYR A 46 -3.97 -12.30 13.71
N LEU A 47 -3.91 -12.98 12.56
CA LEU A 47 -3.80 -14.44 12.50
C LEU A 47 -2.48 -14.91 13.10
N PHE A 48 -1.38 -14.21 12.84
CA PHE A 48 -0.06 -14.61 13.35
C PHE A 48 0.04 -14.44 14.85
N THR A 49 -0.62 -13.42 15.42
CA THR A 49 -0.69 -13.23 16.86
C THR A 49 -1.63 -14.23 17.51
N TYR A 50 -2.85 -14.39 16.98
CA TYR A 50 -3.86 -15.29 17.52
C TYR A 50 -3.41 -16.76 17.54
N PHE A 51 -2.83 -17.24 16.44
CA PHE A 51 -2.31 -18.61 16.33
C PHE A 51 -0.87 -18.76 16.84
N ASN A 52 -0.28 -17.68 17.37
CA ASN A 52 1.09 -17.66 17.87
C ASN A 52 2.12 -18.15 16.83
N VAL A 53 1.84 -17.94 15.55
CA VAL A 53 2.63 -18.41 14.40
C VAL A 53 4.02 -17.81 14.46
N ALA A 54 4.12 -16.52 14.76
CA ALA A 54 5.39 -15.82 14.78
C ALA A 54 6.33 -16.38 15.87
N ASN A 55 5.80 -16.65 17.08
CA ASN A 55 6.58 -17.27 18.16
C ASN A 55 7.01 -18.70 17.80
N ARG A 56 6.14 -19.49 17.17
CA ARG A 56 6.48 -20.83 16.68
C ARG A 56 7.57 -20.80 15.61
N ILE A 57 7.54 -19.82 14.70
CA ILE A 57 8.60 -19.60 13.71
C ILE A 57 9.92 -19.33 14.43
N VAL A 58 9.95 -18.42 15.41
CA VAL A 58 11.18 -18.11 16.16
C VAL A 58 11.71 -19.31 16.95
N MET A 59 10.83 -20.09 17.59
CA MET A 59 11.23 -21.24 18.40
C MET A 59 11.68 -22.45 17.56
N ALA A 60 11.09 -22.67 16.38
CA ALA A 60 11.40 -23.82 15.53
C ALA A 60 12.54 -23.54 14.53
N SER A 61 12.88 -22.27 14.31
CA SER A 61 13.83 -21.86 13.28
C SER A 61 15.22 -21.67 13.85
N ASP A 62 16.21 -22.27 13.18
CA ASP A 62 17.61 -21.96 13.42
C ASP A 62 17.94 -20.50 13.02
N ILE A 63 19.04 -19.94 13.54
CA ILE A 63 19.48 -18.55 13.32
C ILE A 63 19.62 -18.26 11.81
N SER A 64 19.99 -19.27 11.03
CA SER A 64 20.11 -19.23 9.57
C SER A 64 18.75 -18.99 8.87
N VAL A 65 17.68 -19.60 9.37
CA VAL A 65 16.32 -19.46 8.81
C VAL A 65 15.73 -18.10 9.19
N LEU A 66 15.98 -17.62 10.42
CA LEU A 66 15.58 -16.28 10.84
C LEU A 66 16.25 -15.21 9.99
N SER A 67 17.56 -15.30 9.76
CA SER A 67 18.25 -14.33 8.91
C SER A 67 17.73 -14.31 7.47
N ILE A 68 17.32 -15.44 6.90
CA ILE A 68 16.63 -15.48 5.59
C ILE A 68 15.31 -14.69 5.62
N ILE A 69 14.47 -14.89 6.64
CA ILE A 69 13.18 -14.20 6.79
C ILE A 69 13.36 -12.68 6.91
N PHE A 70 14.45 -12.22 7.53
CA PHE A 70 14.70 -10.78 7.71
C PHE A 70 15.44 -10.12 6.54
N PHE A 71 16.46 -10.77 5.96
CA PHE A 71 17.32 -10.13 4.95
C PHE A 71 16.84 -10.32 3.52
N VAL A 72 16.20 -11.44 3.17
CA VAL A 72 15.75 -11.69 1.79
C VAL A 72 14.70 -10.67 1.32
N PRO A 73 13.66 -10.32 2.12
CA PRO A 73 12.71 -9.26 1.74
C PRO A 73 13.41 -7.92 1.47
N LEU A 74 14.44 -7.62 2.25
CA LEU A 74 15.17 -6.36 2.19
C LEU A 74 16.04 -6.27 0.92
N ILE A 75 16.73 -7.35 0.58
CA ILE A 75 17.50 -7.48 -0.66
C ILE A 75 16.57 -7.43 -1.87
N LEU A 76 15.43 -8.13 -1.83
CA LEU A 76 14.44 -8.10 -2.92
C LEU A 76 13.87 -6.70 -3.13
N LEU A 77 13.56 -5.98 -2.04
CA LEU A 77 13.14 -4.58 -2.08
C LEU A 77 14.20 -3.67 -2.70
N PHE A 78 15.47 -3.88 -2.35
CA PHE A 78 16.58 -3.12 -2.88
C PHE A 78 16.71 -3.34 -4.40
N ILE A 79 16.79 -4.61 -4.84
CA ILE A 79 16.87 -4.98 -6.26
C ILE A 79 15.67 -4.38 -7.01
N PHE A 80 14.46 -4.55 -6.50
CA PHE A 80 13.26 -4.02 -7.14
C PHE A 80 13.30 -2.50 -7.29
N SER A 81 13.72 -1.78 -6.26
CA SER A 81 13.82 -0.31 -6.28
C SER A 81 14.78 0.19 -7.35
N PHE A 82 15.90 -0.52 -7.58
CA PHE A 82 16.84 -0.19 -8.64
C PHE A 82 16.31 -0.50 -10.04
N PHE A 83 15.68 -1.67 -10.23
CA PHE A 83 15.31 -2.12 -11.57
C PHE A 83 13.89 -1.72 -12.01
N ARG A 84 13.02 -1.24 -11.09
CA ARG A 84 11.60 -0.98 -11.38
C ARG A 84 11.34 -0.13 -12.62
N HIS A 85 12.16 0.90 -12.85
CA HIS A 85 11.97 1.86 -13.94
C HIS A 85 12.25 1.28 -15.33
N LYS A 86 12.91 0.12 -15.42
CA LYS A 86 13.24 -0.57 -16.67
C LYS A 86 12.34 -1.79 -16.93
N MET A 87 11.44 -2.13 -16.01
CA MET A 87 10.64 -3.36 -16.11
C MET A 87 9.41 -3.17 -17.01
N PRO A 88 9.15 -4.09 -17.96
CA PRO A 88 7.90 -4.08 -18.72
C PRO A 88 6.70 -4.45 -17.81
N PRO A 89 5.46 -4.02 -18.14
CA PRO A 89 4.28 -4.26 -17.30
C PRO A 89 4.04 -5.72 -16.93
N LYS A 90 4.32 -6.64 -17.86
CA LYS A 90 4.15 -8.10 -17.67
C LYS A 90 5.04 -8.67 -16.55
N VAL A 91 6.16 -8.02 -16.25
CA VAL A 91 7.12 -8.42 -15.22
C VAL A 91 6.93 -7.58 -13.97
N PHE A 92 6.72 -6.27 -14.15
CA PHE A 92 6.53 -5.32 -13.04
C PHE A 92 5.34 -5.68 -12.14
N ILE A 93 4.18 -6.00 -12.72
CA ILE A 93 2.96 -6.26 -11.95
C ILE A 93 3.09 -7.52 -11.08
N PRO A 94 3.47 -8.70 -11.61
CA PRO A 94 3.66 -9.89 -10.78
C PRO A 94 4.71 -9.71 -9.67
N ILE A 95 5.83 -9.05 -9.98
CA ILE A 95 6.88 -8.78 -8.97
C ILE A 95 6.36 -7.83 -7.89
N SER A 96 5.62 -6.78 -8.26
CA SER A 96 5.02 -5.85 -7.29
C SER A 96 4.06 -6.56 -6.34
N ILE A 97 3.19 -7.44 -6.87
CA ILE A 97 2.28 -8.26 -6.06
C ILE A 97 3.06 -9.17 -5.13
N PHE A 98 4.05 -9.90 -5.66
CA PHE A 98 4.90 -10.78 -4.87
C PHE A 98 5.60 -10.02 -3.73
N LEU A 99 6.16 -8.85 -4.00
CA LEU A 99 6.79 -8.01 -2.99
C LEU A 99 5.79 -7.49 -1.96
N MET A 100 4.60 -7.06 -2.36
CA MET A 100 3.55 -6.67 -1.41
C MET A 100 3.21 -7.82 -0.45
N LEU A 101 3.12 -9.05 -0.95
CA LEU A 101 2.87 -10.24 -0.13
C LEU A 101 4.06 -10.55 0.80
N VAL A 102 5.28 -10.50 0.29
CA VAL A 102 6.51 -10.74 1.07
C VAL A 102 6.66 -9.70 2.19
N ILE A 103 6.44 -8.42 1.89
CA ILE A 103 6.46 -7.33 2.88
C ILE A 103 5.33 -7.52 3.89
N SER A 104 4.12 -7.87 3.43
CA SER A 104 2.98 -8.16 4.32
C SER A 104 3.33 -9.26 5.31
N PHE A 105 3.88 -10.38 4.83
CA PHE A 105 4.30 -11.50 5.67
C PHE A 105 5.39 -11.08 6.67
N TRP A 106 6.41 -10.37 6.18
CA TRP A 106 7.55 -9.92 6.97
C TRP A 106 7.12 -8.97 8.10
N ILE A 107 6.40 -7.90 7.77
CA ILE A 107 5.91 -6.92 8.75
C ILE A 107 4.89 -7.57 9.70
N SER A 108 4.00 -8.44 9.20
CA SER A 108 3.04 -9.14 10.06
C SER A 108 3.72 -10.01 11.11
N THR A 109 4.81 -10.69 10.73
CA THR A 109 5.61 -11.50 11.65
C THR A 109 6.24 -10.63 12.73
N ILE A 110 6.90 -9.54 12.34
CA ILE A 110 7.57 -8.63 13.29
C ILE A 110 6.56 -8.00 14.25
N VAL A 111 5.47 -7.44 13.72
CA VAL A 111 4.44 -6.79 14.53
C VAL A 111 3.75 -7.79 15.45
N SER A 112 3.49 -9.00 14.97
CA SER A 112 2.92 -10.06 15.82
C SER A 112 3.83 -10.42 16.99
N LEU A 113 5.15 -10.59 16.75
CA LEU A 113 6.12 -10.82 17.84
C LEU A 113 6.10 -9.67 18.84
N LEU A 114 6.09 -8.43 18.37
CA LEU A 114 6.01 -7.26 19.25
C LEU A 114 4.76 -7.33 20.13
N ILE A 115 3.57 -7.57 19.56
CA ILE A 115 2.32 -7.66 20.32
C ILE A 115 2.40 -8.78 21.37
N ILE A 116 2.89 -9.96 20.99
CA ILE A 116 3.03 -11.11 21.90
C ILE A 116 3.96 -10.78 23.08
N TYR A 117 5.16 -10.24 22.81
CA TYR A 117 6.16 -10.00 23.86
C TYR A 117 5.82 -8.81 24.77
N THR A 118 5.00 -7.88 24.29
CA THR A 118 4.74 -6.61 24.99
C THR A 118 3.33 -6.56 25.57
N SER A 119 2.53 -7.61 25.32
CA SER A 119 1.17 -7.81 25.84
C SER A 119 0.24 -6.63 25.54
N ILE A 120 0.36 -6.06 24.34
CA ILE A 120 -0.53 -4.99 23.89
C ILE A 120 -1.90 -5.59 23.57
N ASP A 121 -2.96 -4.83 23.84
CA ASP A 121 -4.31 -5.20 23.44
C ASP A 121 -4.42 -5.28 21.90
N LEU A 122 -4.49 -6.52 21.42
CA LEU A 122 -4.60 -6.90 20.01
C LEU A 122 -5.79 -6.20 19.33
N ASN A 123 -6.92 -6.06 20.03
CA ASN A 123 -8.15 -5.54 19.44
C ASN A 123 -8.04 -4.05 19.14
N ASN A 124 -7.46 -3.28 20.08
CA ASN A 124 -7.28 -1.84 19.90
C ASN A 124 -6.30 -1.51 18.77
N ILE A 125 -5.19 -2.25 18.68
CA ILE A 125 -4.20 -2.05 17.61
C ILE A 125 -4.80 -2.36 16.24
N ILE A 126 -5.51 -3.49 16.11
CA ILE A 126 -6.08 -3.91 14.83
C ILE A 126 -7.14 -2.93 14.38
N LEU A 127 -7.99 -2.41 15.28
CA LEU A 127 -8.97 -1.40 14.93
C LEU A 127 -8.31 -0.14 14.36
N ILE A 128 -7.22 0.34 14.99
CA ILE A 128 -6.47 1.52 14.52
C ILE A 128 -5.88 1.29 13.13
N PHE A 129 -5.38 0.08 12.84
CA PHE A 129 -4.83 -0.26 11.54
C PHE A 129 -5.90 -0.55 10.49
N PHE A 130 -7.04 -1.12 10.86
CA PHE A 130 -8.09 -1.49 9.91
C PHE A 130 -8.91 -0.29 9.42
N ILE A 131 -9.04 0.78 10.21
CA ILE A 131 -9.79 1.99 9.84
C ILE A 131 -9.25 2.63 8.53
N PRO A 132 -7.94 2.92 8.39
CA PRO A 132 -7.38 3.42 7.13
C PRO A 132 -7.62 2.48 5.94
N VAL A 133 -7.57 1.16 6.16
CA VAL A 133 -7.79 0.15 5.13
C VAL A 133 -9.23 0.16 4.65
N ALA A 134 -10.19 0.11 5.57
CA ALA A 134 -11.62 0.14 5.26
C ALA A 134 -11.99 1.44 4.52
N PHE A 135 -11.45 2.57 4.95
CA PHE A 135 -11.67 3.85 4.27
C PHE A 135 -11.14 3.82 2.83
N MET A 136 -9.91 3.34 2.61
CA MET A 136 -9.31 3.26 1.28
C MET A 136 -10.01 2.25 0.37
N LEU A 137 -10.54 1.17 0.94
CA LEU A 137 -11.35 0.20 0.22
C LEU A 137 -12.65 0.85 -0.27
N LEU A 138 -13.37 1.57 0.61
CA LEU A 138 -14.57 2.32 0.24
C LEU A 138 -14.27 3.41 -0.79
N ALA A 139 -13.18 4.16 -0.62
CA ALA A 139 -12.73 5.16 -1.59
C ALA A 139 -12.39 4.51 -2.95
N GLY A 140 -11.75 3.34 -2.93
CA GLY A 140 -11.41 2.56 -4.11
C GLY A 140 -12.63 2.04 -4.86
N VAL A 141 -13.67 1.57 -4.16
CA VAL A 141 -14.93 1.10 -4.78
C VAL A 141 -15.76 2.28 -5.30
N THR A 142 -15.95 3.31 -4.49
CA THR A 142 -16.74 4.49 -4.85
C THR A 142 -16.15 5.26 -6.03
N ALA A 143 -14.84 5.15 -6.26
CA ALA A 143 -14.17 5.73 -7.42
C ALA A 143 -14.63 5.19 -8.78
N TRP A 144 -15.33 4.04 -8.80
CA TRP A 144 -15.86 3.43 -10.01
C TRP A 144 -17.32 3.85 -10.28
N ILE A 145 -17.97 4.49 -9.30
CA ILE A 145 -19.34 4.97 -9.43
C ILE A 145 -19.33 6.30 -10.21
N PRO A 146 -19.95 6.35 -11.41
CA PRO A 146 -20.00 7.57 -12.19
C PRO A 146 -20.79 8.66 -11.45
N GLY A 147 -20.21 9.86 -11.31
CA GLY A 147 -20.85 11.03 -10.67
C GLY A 147 -20.24 11.44 -9.33
N LEU A 148 -19.48 10.58 -8.67
CA LEU A 148 -18.78 10.91 -7.41
C LEU A 148 -17.43 11.58 -7.68
N LYS A 149 -17.31 12.86 -7.30
CA LYS A 149 -16.04 13.61 -7.35
C LYS A 149 -15.13 13.18 -6.20
N ILE A 150 -14.23 12.22 -6.47
CA ILE A 150 -13.20 11.71 -5.53
C ILE A 150 -12.31 12.82 -4.97
N SER A 151 -12.22 13.99 -5.63
CA SER A 151 -11.38 15.10 -5.16
C SER A 151 -11.71 15.57 -3.73
N LYS A 152 -12.96 15.39 -3.26
CA LYS A 152 -13.33 15.68 -1.86
C LYS A 152 -12.95 14.56 -0.90
N ALA A 153 -13.04 13.30 -1.32
CA ALA A 153 -12.59 12.15 -0.54
C ALA A 153 -11.08 12.19 -0.25
N TYR A 154 -10.30 12.75 -1.17
CA TYR A 154 -8.87 12.99 -0.99
C TYR A 154 -8.54 13.94 0.19
N ASN A 155 -9.28 15.03 0.34
CA ASN A 155 -9.06 15.96 1.47
C ASN A 155 -9.49 15.32 2.81
N LEU A 156 -10.58 14.55 2.81
CA LEU A 156 -11.02 13.78 3.98
C LEU A 156 -9.99 12.72 4.39
N LEU A 157 -9.33 12.06 3.43
CA LEU A 157 -8.22 11.14 3.67
C LEU A 157 -7.05 11.81 4.37
N LEU A 158 -6.64 12.97 3.86
CA LEU A 158 -5.52 13.71 4.42
C LEU A 158 -5.82 14.15 5.86
N ILE A 159 -7.05 14.63 6.11
CA ILE A 159 -7.51 15.00 7.47
C ILE A 159 -7.61 13.78 8.38
N GLY A 160 -8.16 12.66 7.93
CA GLY A 160 -8.26 11.42 8.71
C GLY A 160 -6.89 10.85 9.08
N THR A 161 -5.94 10.93 8.15
CA THR A 161 -4.55 10.49 8.39
C THR A 161 -3.86 11.39 9.42
N ILE A 162 -4.06 12.71 9.34
CA ILE A 162 -3.59 13.67 10.36
C ILE A 162 -4.22 13.38 11.71
N ALA A 163 -5.54 13.15 11.77
CA ALA A 163 -6.24 12.91 13.01
C ALA A 163 -5.72 11.67 13.74
N VAL A 164 -5.61 10.53 13.03
CA VAL A 164 -5.04 9.27 13.57
C VAL A 164 -3.60 9.45 14.01
N PHE A 165 -2.82 10.23 13.26
CA PHE A 165 -1.43 10.55 13.58
C PHE A 165 -1.28 11.40 14.85
N VAL A 166 -2.14 12.40 15.02
CA VAL A 166 -2.18 13.23 16.23
C VAL A 166 -2.59 12.39 17.44
N THR A 167 -3.59 11.51 17.34
CA THR A 167 -3.95 10.61 18.45
C THR A 167 -2.82 9.64 18.79
N LEU A 168 -2.10 9.12 17.79
CA LEU A 168 -0.92 8.26 17.98
C LEU A 168 0.20 8.95 18.76
N ILE A 169 0.49 10.22 18.45
CA ILE A 169 1.58 10.98 19.09
C ILE A 169 1.15 11.48 20.48
N VAL A 170 -0.03 12.10 20.59
CA VAL A 170 -0.50 12.74 21.83
C VAL A 170 -0.79 11.69 22.91
N GLY A 171 -1.26 10.50 22.53
CA GLY A 171 -1.52 9.41 23.48
C GLY A 171 -0.28 8.83 24.16
N TYR A 172 0.93 9.07 23.62
CA TYR A 172 2.13 8.31 24.01
C TYR A 172 3.23 9.13 24.71
N PHE A 173 3.14 10.47 24.73
CA PHE A 173 4.07 11.33 25.49
C PHE A 173 3.98 11.17 27.03
N VAL A 174 3.07 10.36 27.53
CA VAL A 174 2.76 10.26 28.97
C VAL A 174 3.57 9.15 29.69
N THR A 175 4.19 8.19 28.99
CA THR A 175 4.60 6.92 29.64
C THR A 175 5.95 6.28 29.26
N SER A 176 6.89 6.94 28.55
CA SER A 176 8.07 6.21 28.01
C SER A 176 9.41 6.97 28.00
N ASN A 177 10.51 6.20 27.85
CA ASN A 177 11.90 6.66 27.72
C ASN A 177 12.07 7.65 26.57
N TRP A 178 12.27 8.92 26.93
CA TRP A 178 12.25 10.09 26.05
C TRP A 178 13.08 9.95 24.77
N VAL A 179 14.24 9.28 24.80
CA VAL A 179 15.12 9.16 23.64
C VAL A 179 14.55 8.19 22.59
N ASN A 180 14.08 7.01 23.02
CA ASN A 180 13.46 6.04 22.10
C ASN A 180 12.16 6.58 21.52
N THR A 181 11.36 7.25 22.36
CA THR A 181 10.11 7.88 21.94
C THR A 181 10.37 8.99 20.93
N ALA A 182 11.39 9.82 21.13
CA ALA A 182 11.76 10.87 20.17
C ALA A 182 12.17 10.27 18.80
N ILE A 183 12.99 9.22 18.78
CA ILE A 183 13.41 8.55 17.54
C ILE A 183 12.20 7.95 16.81
N LEU A 184 11.34 7.20 17.50
CA LEU A 184 10.16 6.58 16.90
C LEU A 184 9.14 7.62 16.42
N THR A 185 8.96 8.70 17.18
CA THR A 185 8.10 9.83 16.78
C THR A 185 8.64 10.49 15.53
N LEU A 186 9.95 10.74 15.45
CA LEU A 186 10.59 11.32 14.28
C LEU A 186 10.46 10.42 13.05
N MET A 187 10.67 9.11 13.19
CA MET A 187 10.43 8.16 12.10
C MET A 187 8.97 8.18 11.64
N THR A 188 8.02 8.20 12.58
CA THR A 188 6.59 8.28 12.26
C THR A 188 6.27 9.58 11.52
N ILE A 189 6.85 10.72 11.92
CA ILE A 189 6.76 12.01 11.20
C ILE A 189 7.32 11.90 9.79
N VAL A 190 8.49 11.27 9.61
CA VAL A 190 9.10 11.09 8.28
C VAL A 190 8.18 10.29 7.36
N TYR A 191 7.65 9.15 7.81
CA TYR A 191 6.73 8.35 7.00
C TYR A 191 5.38 9.05 6.78
N PHE A 192 4.92 9.85 7.73
CA PHE A 192 3.75 10.71 7.54
C PHE A 192 4.00 11.76 6.45
N LEU A 193 5.13 12.47 6.47
CA LEU A 193 5.50 13.43 5.41
C LEU A 193 5.65 12.73 4.06
N MET A 194 6.24 11.53 4.02
CA MET A 194 6.29 10.70 2.81
C MET A 194 4.89 10.37 2.29
N SER A 195 3.93 10.07 3.18
CA SER A 195 2.54 9.82 2.77
C SER A 195 1.92 11.06 2.11
N VAL A 196 2.17 12.26 2.64
CA VAL A 196 1.68 13.53 2.06
C VAL A 196 2.32 13.79 0.69
N ILE A 197 3.62 13.54 0.56
CA ILE A 197 4.34 13.65 -0.72
C ILE A 197 3.76 12.67 -1.73
N GLU A 198 3.55 11.41 -1.36
CA GLU A 198 3.00 10.39 -2.26
C GLU A 198 1.57 10.75 -2.67
N MET A 199 0.76 11.27 -1.75
CA MET A 199 -0.57 11.80 -2.05
C MET A 199 -0.51 12.95 -3.06
N TYR A 200 0.48 13.83 -3.00
CA TYR A 200 0.68 14.88 -4.00
C TYR A 200 1.11 14.29 -5.36
N VAL A 201 2.00 13.31 -5.36
CA VAL A 201 2.44 12.58 -6.57
C VAL A 201 1.25 11.88 -7.24
N LEU A 202 0.38 11.23 -6.46
CA LEU A 202 -0.89 10.64 -6.90
C LEU A 202 -1.78 11.64 -7.62
N LYS A 203 -1.95 12.85 -7.06
CA LYS A 203 -2.71 13.92 -7.70
C LYS A 203 -2.10 14.35 -9.03
N LYS A 204 -0.78 14.47 -9.11
CA LYS A 204 -0.06 14.80 -10.35
C LYS A 204 -0.22 13.70 -11.41
N ARG A 205 -0.09 12.42 -11.02
CA ARG A 205 -0.28 11.25 -11.89
C ARG A 205 -1.72 11.13 -12.38
N ALA A 206 -2.70 11.40 -11.52
CA ALA A 206 -4.11 11.43 -11.90
C ALA A 206 -4.41 12.52 -12.95
N LYS A 207 -3.82 13.71 -12.77
CA LYS A 207 -3.92 14.79 -13.77
C LYS A 207 -3.30 14.38 -15.11
N TYR A 208 -2.13 13.74 -15.09
CA TYR A 208 -1.49 13.20 -16.28
C TYR A 208 -2.38 12.17 -17.01
N VAL A 209 -2.96 11.21 -16.28
CA VAL A 209 -3.90 10.23 -16.83
C VAL A 209 -5.13 10.92 -17.46
N SER A 210 -5.67 11.95 -16.81
CA SER A 210 -6.79 12.72 -17.35
C SER A 210 -6.45 13.49 -18.63
N GLN A 211 -5.23 14.03 -18.73
CA GLN A 211 -4.77 14.80 -19.89
C GLN A 211 -4.49 13.92 -21.11
N ILE A 212 -4.06 12.67 -20.91
CA ILE A 212 -3.85 11.71 -22.01
C ILE A 212 -5.16 11.25 -22.63
N GLY A 213 -6.29 11.41 -21.93
CA GLY A 213 -7.64 11.32 -22.47
C GLY A 213 -7.91 10.03 -23.25
N GLY A 214 -8.25 8.95 -22.55
CA GLY A 214 -8.78 7.71 -23.14
C GLY A 214 -7.87 6.93 -24.10
N ARG A 215 -6.69 7.46 -24.46
CA ARG A 215 -5.70 6.81 -25.35
C ARG A 215 -4.72 5.91 -24.60
N MET A 216 -4.72 5.94 -23.26
CA MET A 216 -3.82 5.12 -22.45
C MET A 216 -4.26 3.64 -22.47
N PRO A 217 -3.38 2.69 -22.85
CA PRO A 217 -3.69 1.27 -22.77
C PRO A 217 -3.84 0.84 -21.31
N LEU A 218 -4.73 -0.13 -21.04
CA LEU A 218 -4.99 -0.65 -19.70
C LEU A 218 -3.72 -1.10 -18.97
N GLY A 219 -2.75 -1.69 -19.69
CA GLY A 219 -1.48 -2.12 -19.11
C GLY A 219 -0.64 -0.99 -18.52
N GLU A 220 -0.65 0.20 -19.15
CA GLU A 220 0.06 1.38 -18.61
C GLU A 220 -0.69 1.99 -17.43
N LEU A 221 -2.02 2.04 -17.50
CA LEU A 221 -2.85 2.47 -16.36
C LEU A 221 -2.61 1.59 -15.14
N LEU A 222 -2.61 0.27 -15.33
CA LEU A 222 -2.33 -0.70 -14.27
C LEU A 222 -0.90 -0.55 -13.76
N LEU A 223 0.10 -0.38 -14.63
CA LEU A 223 1.49 -0.17 -14.21
C LEU A 223 1.62 1.05 -13.28
N ILE A 224 1.07 2.19 -13.67
CA ILE A 224 1.14 3.42 -12.87
C ILE A 224 0.33 3.27 -11.58
N SER A 225 -0.82 2.57 -11.62
CA SER A 225 -1.64 2.30 -10.44
C SER A 225 -0.93 1.37 -9.45
N PHE A 226 -0.29 0.30 -9.94
CA PHE A 226 0.49 -0.63 -9.13
C PHE A 226 1.71 0.04 -8.50
N ASP A 227 2.46 0.87 -9.25
CA ASP A 227 3.60 1.61 -8.67
C ASP A 227 3.15 2.56 -7.56
N SER A 228 2.06 3.29 -7.77
CA SER A 228 1.52 4.21 -6.77
C SER A 228 0.97 3.45 -5.54
N ALA A 229 0.27 2.33 -5.76
CA ALA A 229 -0.25 1.49 -4.70
C ALA A 229 0.88 0.83 -3.90
N PHE A 230 1.97 0.43 -4.56
CA PHE A 230 3.15 -0.14 -3.92
C PHE A 230 3.82 0.87 -2.99
N ASN A 231 4.05 2.10 -3.46
CA ASN A 231 4.64 3.15 -2.61
C ASN A 231 3.75 3.46 -1.41
N LEU A 232 2.43 3.62 -1.62
CA LEU A 232 1.47 3.84 -0.53
C LEU A 232 1.47 2.68 0.47
N PHE A 233 1.44 1.43 -0.02
CA PHE A 233 1.44 0.24 0.80
C PHE A 233 2.73 0.13 1.62
N TYR A 234 3.89 0.40 1.01
CA TYR A 234 5.18 0.39 1.71
C TYR A 234 5.21 1.43 2.85
N ILE A 235 4.77 2.66 2.58
CA ILE A 235 4.66 3.71 3.61
C ILE A 235 3.73 3.27 4.74
N TYR A 236 2.56 2.71 4.39
CA TYR A 236 1.60 2.21 5.36
C TYR A 236 2.15 1.05 6.21
N ALA A 237 2.82 0.07 5.58
CA ALA A 237 3.42 -1.07 6.27
C ALA A 237 4.48 -0.62 7.28
N MET A 238 5.28 0.38 6.91
CA MET A 238 6.25 0.99 7.82
C MET A 238 5.57 1.76 8.95
N LEU A 239 4.51 2.53 8.68
CA LEU A 239 3.72 3.18 9.72
C LEU A 239 3.12 2.18 10.71
N VAL A 240 2.61 1.05 10.23
CA VAL A 240 2.11 -0.04 11.08
C VAL A 240 3.22 -0.59 11.97
N TYR A 241 4.42 -0.83 11.42
CA TYR A 241 5.57 -1.28 12.19
C TYR A 241 6.01 -0.27 13.27
N TYR A 242 6.18 1.01 12.92
CA TYR A 242 6.57 2.03 13.90
C TYR A 242 5.48 2.33 14.92
N ALA A 243 4.21 2.28 14.54
CA ALA A 243 3.10 2.37 15.48
C ALA A 243 3.11 1.19 16.46
N ALA A 244 3.32 -0.04 15.99
CA ALA A 244 3.43 -1.21 16.86
C ALA A 244 4.64 -1.11 17.81
N LEU A 245 5.78 -0.58 17.36
CA LEU A 245 6.94 -0.30 18.22
C LEU A 245 6.66 0.79 19.26
N LEU A 246 5.91 1.83 18.88
CA LEU A 246 5.47 2.87 19.80
C LEU A 246 4.58 2.25 20.88
N PHE A 247 3.56 1.47 20.52
CA PHE A 247 2.68 0.85 21.52
C PHE A 247 3.33 -0.30 22.31
N GLY A 248 4.38 -0.92 21.77
CA GLY A 248 5.02 -2.11 22.31
C GLY A 248 6.16 -1.88 23.28
N LYS A 249 6.24 -0.76 24.00
CA LYS A 249 7.24 -0.64 25.08
C LYS A 249 6.61 -0.25 26.42
N ARG A 250 6.87 -1.12 27.40
CA ARG A 250 6.95 -0.81 28.83
C ARG A 250 8.35 -0.32 29.14
#